data_AF-A0A6M3KIW2-F1
#
_entry.id   AF-A0A6M3KIW2-F1
#
_cell.length_a   1.000
_cell.length_b   1.000
_cell.length_c   1.000
_cell.angle_alpha   90.00
_cell.angle_beta   90.00
_cell.angle_gamma   90.00
#
_symmetry.space_group_name_H-M   'P 1'
#
loop_
_entity.id
_entity.type
_entity.pdbx_description
1 polymer ?
#
loop_
_entity_poly.entity_id
_entity_poly.type
_entity_poly.pdbx_seq_one_letter_code
_entity_poly.pdbx_strand_id
1 'polypeptide(L)'
;MIPELRKKFPGVSVGYSNHSPGILSCIGAAFLGAEWIEAHVTLDRTMYGSDQAASIERPGLERIVQYCKLAPKVIGDGIKIIRAAEKTNAKKLRYWEA
;
A
#
# COMPACT_ATOMS: atom_id res chain seq x y z
N MET A 1 -7.97 -10.55 -5.24
CA MET A 1 -7.11 -11.42 -6.08
C MET A 1 -5.74 -11.69 -5.49
N ILE A 2 -4.95 -10.70 -5.07
CA ILE A 2 -3.58 -10.94 -4.56
C ILE A 2 -3.52 -12.02 -3.45
N PRO A 3 -4.32 -11.97 -2.36
CA PRO A 3 -4.26 -13.02 -1.34
C PRO A 3 -4.68 -14.39 -1.86
N GLU A 4 -5.65 -14.44 -2.77
CA GLU A 4 -6.14 -15.69 -3.37
C GLU A 4 -5.09 -16.34 -4.28
N LEU A 5 -4.36 -15.55 -5.07
CA LEU A 5 -3.26 -16.05 -5.89
C LEU A 5 -2.09 -16.57 -5.04
N ARG A 6 -1.76 -15.89 -3.93
CA ARG A 6 -0.74 -16.36 -2.98
C ARG A 6 -1.12 -17.70 -2.34
N LYS A 7 -2.40 -17.88 -1.99
CA LYS A 7 -2.91 -19.16 -1.47
C LYS A 7 -2.87 -20.26 -2.52
N LYS A 8 -3.26 -19.95 -3.76
CA LYS A 8 -3.34 -20.90 -4.87
C LYS A 8 -1.96 -21.36 -5.36
N PHE A 9 -0.98 -20.48 -5.33
CA PHE A 9 0.38 -20.72 -5.83
C PHE A 9 1.41 -20.48 -4.70
N PRO A 10 1.50 -21.38 -3.71
CA PRO A 10 2.41 -21.22 -2.59
C PRO A 10 3.88 -21.21 -3.07
N GLY A 11 4.69 -20.33 -2.50
CA GLY A 11 6.10 -20.15 -2.85
C GLY A 11 6.36 -19.30 -4.11
N VAL A 12 5.30 -18.87 -4.81
CA VAL A 12 5.41 -17.99 -5.97
C VAL A 12 5.12 -16.54 -5.56
N SER A 13 6.03 -15.63 -5.87
CA SER A 13 5.83 -14.20 -5.66
C SER A 13 4.65 -13.68 -6.49
N VAL A 14 3.75 -12.95 -5.84
CA VAL A 14 2.58 -12.33 -6.49
C VAL A 14 2.77 -10.82 -6.53
N GLY A 15 2.70 -10.23 -7.72
CA GLY A 15 2.75 -8.79 -7.94
C GLY A 15 1.41 -8.20 -8.40
N TYR A 16 1.42 -6.91 -8.70
CA TYR A 16 0.30 -6.19 -9.28
C TYR A 16 0.79 -5.23 -10.38
N SER A 17 0.19 -5.31 -11.57
CA SER A 17 0.46 -4.40 -12.68
C SER A 17 -0.75 -3.48 -12.90
N ASN A 18 -0.51 -2.17 -12.78
CA ASN A 18 -1.53 -1.15 -12.84
C ASN A 18 -1.65 -0.54 -14.24
N HIS A 19 -2.89 -0.49 -14.73
CA HIS A 19 -3.28 0.14 -16.00
C HIS A 19 -4.39 1.17 -15.81
N SER A 20 -4.71 1.51 -14.55
CA SER A 20 -5.73 2.50 -14.22
C SER A 20 -5.07 3.85 -13.90
N PRO A 21 -5.73 4.98 -14.22
CA PRO A 21 -5.28 6.29 -13.76
C PRO A 21 -5.13 6.35 -12.23
N GLY A 22 -4.02 6.91 -11.77
CA GLY A 22 -3.76 7.13 -10.34
C GLY A 22 -3.11 5.93 -9.64
N ILE A 23 -2.97 6.05 -8.32
CA ILE A 23 -2.06 5.20 -7.53
C ILE A 23 -2.76 4.30 -6.52
N LEU A 24 -4.07 4.45 -6.34
CA LEU A 24 -4.82 3.80 -5.24
C LEU A 24 -4.78 2.28 -5.35
N SER A 25 -4.87 1.75 -6.57
CA SER A 25 -4.77 0.33 -6.87
C SER A 25 -3.41 -0.24 -6.48
N CYS A 26 -2.32 0.45 -6.79
CA CYS A 26 -0.96 0.09 -6.38
C CYS A 26 -0.81 0.05 -4.86
N ILE A 27 -1.35 1.06 -4.16
CA ILE A 27 -1.31 1.12 -2.70
C ILE A 27 -2.11 -0.05 -2.11
N GLY A 28 -3.34 -0.25 -2.55
CA GLY A 28 -4.18 -1.36 -2.12
C GLY A 28 -3.51 -2.72 -2.36
N ALA A 29 -2.84 -2.89 -3.50
CA ALA A 29 -2.07 -4.08 -3.80
C ALA A 29 -0.92 -4.32 -2.82
N ALA A 30 -0.14 -3.28 -2.49
CA ALA A 30 0.92 -3.36 -1.50
C ALA A 30 0.36 -3.78 -0.11
N PHE A 31 -0.77 -3.20 0.30
CA PHE A 31 -1.42 -3.58 1.56
C PHE A 31 -1.98 -5.01 1.58
N LEU A 32 -2.35 -5.54 0.41
CA LEU A 32 -2.80 -6.92 0.23
C LEU A 32 -1.65 -7.93 0.09
N GLY A 33 -0.40 -7.48 0.17
CA GLY A 33 0.79 -8.33 0.14
C GLY A 33 1.32 -8.61 -1.26
N ALA A 34 1.12 -7.71 -2.22
CA ALA A 34 1.88 -7.76 -3.47
C ALA A 34 3.37 -7.47 -3.19
N GLU A 35 4.24 -8.30 -3.76
CA GLU A 35 5.70 -8.16 -3.64
C GLU A 35 6.28 -7.24 -4.71
N TRP A 36 5.54 -7.06 -5.81
CA TRP A 36 5.95 -6.25 -6.96
C TRP A 36 4.80 -5.33 -7.37
N ILE A 37 5.13 -4.08 -7.70
CA ILE A 37 4.20 -3.11 -8.28
C ILE A 37 4.79 -2.65 -9.61
N GLU A 38 3.98 -2.75 -10.66
CA GLU A 38 4.31 -2.29 -12.01
C GLU A 38 3.28 -1.24 -12.43
N ALA A 39 3.73 -0.18 -13.10
CA ALA A 39 2.88 0.83 -13.70
C ALA A 39 3.64 1.50 -14.85
N HIS A 40 2.90 1.95 -15.88
CA HIS A 40 3.47 2.82 -16.90
C HIS A 40 3.81 4.19 -16.29
N VAL A 41 4.88 4.81 -16.77
CA VAL A 41 5.32 6.15 -16.34
C VAL A 41 5.38 7.10 -17.52
N THR A 42 5.06 8.37 -17.28
CA THR A 42 5.11 9.41 -18.30
C THR A 42 5.64 10.73 -17.73
N LEU A 43 6.15 11.59 -18.61
CA LEU A 43 6.49 12.97 -18.29
C LEU A 43 5.25 13.86 -18.28
N ASP A 44 4.27 13.58 -19.14
CA ASP A 44 3.02 14.33 -19.28
C ASP A 44 1.96 13.42 -19.90
N ARG A 45 0.83 13.27 -19.21
CA ARG A 45 -0.29 12.40 -19.63
C ARG A 45 -1.02 12.86 -20.89
N THR A 46 -0.76 14.09 -21.36
CA THR A 46 -1.32 14.66 -22.60
C THR A 46 -0.45 14.40 -23.83
N MET A 47 0.73 13.78 -23.67
CA MET A 47 1.61 13.42 -24.78
C MET A 47 0.93 12.44 -25.75
N TYR A 48 1.49 12.36 -26.96
CA TYR A 48 1.06 11.37 -27.95
C TYR A 48 1.30 9.93 -27.47
N GLY A 49 0.30 9.07 -27.67
CA GLY A 49 0.33 7.64 -27.33
C GLY A 49 -0.88 7.23 -26.48
N SER A 50 -1.41 6.03 -26.74
CA SER A 50 -2.58 5.49 -26.04
C SER A 50 -2.37 5.33 -24.52
N ASP A 51 -1.14 5.04 -24.12
CA ASP A 51 -0.83 4.67 -22.73
C ASP A 51 -0.58 5.90 -21.85
N GLN A 52 -0.39 7.07 -22.46
CA GLN A 52 -0.03 8.30 -21.74
C GLN A 52 -1.09 8.69 -20.73
N ALA A 53 -2.38 8.63 -21.13
CA ALA A 53 -3.49 9.01 -20.27
C ALA A 53 -3.61 8.14 -19.02
N ALA A 54 -3.23 6.86 -19.08
CA ALA A 54 -3.28 5.93 -17.94
C ALA A 54 -1.98 5.89 -17.12
N SER A 55 -0.88 6.42 -17.66
CA SER A 55 0.44 6.41 -17.05
C SER A 55 0.56 7.31 -15.82
N ILE A 56 1.60 7.06 -15.03
CA ILE A 56 1.92 7.76 -13.79
C ILE A 56 3.02 8.79 -14.02
N GLU A 57 2.75 10.05 -13.68
CA GLU A 57 3.77 11.09 -13.65
C GLU A 57 4.63 11.00 -12.39
N ARG A 58 5.79 11.68 -12.41
CA ARG A 58 6.78 11.67 -11.33
C ARG A 58 6.19 11.77 -9.90
N PRO A 59 5.26 12.70 -9.59
CA PRO A 59 4.69 12.79 -8.24
C PRO A 59 3.89 11.54 -7.82
N GLY A 60 3.22 10.89 -8.76
CA GLY A 60 2.50 9.65 -8.49
C GLY A 60 3.46 8.50 -8.22
N LEU A 61 4.55 8.40 -8.98
CA LEU A 61 5.57 7.37 -8.79
C LEU A 61 6.25 7.50 -7.41
N GLU A 62 6.62 8.73 -7.02
CA GLU A 62 7.20 9.00 -5.70
C GLU A 62 6.26 8.56 -4.56
N ARG A 63 4.96 8.82 -4.69
CA ARG A 63 3.96 8.37 -3.72
C ARG A 63 3.81 6.86 -3.69
N ILE A 64 3.80 6.18 -4.83
CA ILE A 64 3.77 4.71 -4.89
C ILE A 64 4.96 4.14 -4.10
N VAL A 65 6.18 4.63 -4.39
CA VAL A 65 7.40 4.17 -3.71
C VAL A 65 7.32 4.45 -2.21
N GLN A 66 6.89 5.65 -1.80
CA GLN A 66 6.75 6.02 -0.40
C GLN A 66 5.77 5.09 0.32
N TYR A 67 4.58 4.86 -0.24
CA TYR A 67 3.56 4.03 0.39
C TYR A 67 3.92 2.54 0.40
N CYS A 68 4.59 2.02 -0.64
CA CYS A 68 5.10 0.65 -0.62
C CYS A 68 6.12 0.44 0.51
N LYS A 69 7.00 1.42 0.76
CA LYS A 69 7.95 1.37 1.88
C LYS A 69 7.28 1.51 3.25
N LEU A 70 6.16 2.23 3.34
CA LEU A 70 5.40 2.41 4.58
C LEU A 70 4.45 1.25 4.89
N ALA A 71 3.93 0.56 3.87
CA ALA A 71 2.90 -0.46 4.04
C ALA A 71 3.25 -1.52 5.11
N PRO A 72 4.46 -2.12 5.14
CA PRO A 72 4.82 -3.10 6.18
C PRO A 72 4.79 -2.51 7.59
N LYS A 73 5.21 -1.24 7.75
CA LYS A 73 5.22 -0.55 9.04
C LYS A 73 3.81 -0.22 9.53
N VAL A 74 2.90 0.11 8.61
CA VAL A 74 1.50 0.45 8.92
C VAL A 74 0.70 -0.82 9.22
N ILE A 75 0.91 -1.90 8.48
CA ILE A 75 0.26 -3.20 8.74
C ILE A 75 0.68 -3.75 10.11
N GLY A 76 1.97 -3.61 10.45
CA GLY A 76 2.51 -4.13 11.70
C GLY A 76 2.62 -5.66 11.70
N ASP A 77 2.67 -6.24 12.89
CA ASP A 77 2.85 -7.69 13.14
C ASP A 77 1.53 -8.41 13.48
N GLY A 78 0.41 -7.69 13.53
CA GLY A 78 -0.89 -8.21 13.94
C GLY A 78 -1.05 -8.42 15.45
N ILE A 79 -0.04 -8.07 16.26
CA ILE A 79 -0.08 -8.21 17.72
C ILE A 79 -0.54 -6.89 18.33
N LYS A 80 -1.69 -6.93 19.02
CA LYS A 80 -2.18 -5.76 19.75
C LYS A 80 -1.36 -5.55 21.02
N ILE A 81 -0.66 -4.41 21.09
CA ILE A 81 0.16 -4.02 22.24
C ILE A 81 -0.30 -2.65 22.74
N ILE A 82 -0.57 -2.53 24.04
CA ILE A 82 -0.82 -1.23 24.67
C ILE A 82 0.52 -0.56 24.97
N ARG A 83 0.81 0.53 24.27
CA ARG A 83 2.04 1.31 24.45
C ARG A 83 2.02 2.06 25.78
N ALA A 84 3.20 2.39 26.30
CA ALA A 84 3.32 3.13 27.57
C ALA A 84 2.54 4.46 27.55
N ALA A 85 2.59 5.19 26.43
CA ALA A 85 1.82 6.42 26.24
C ALA A 85 0.30 6.18 26.28
N GLU A 86 -0.17 5.07 25.71
CA GLU A 86 -1.58 4.69 25.72
C GLU A 86 -2.05 4.31 27.14
N LYS A 87 -1.21 3.64 27.95
CA LYS A 87 -1.52 3.35 29.37
C LYS A 87 -1.71 4.63 30.17
N THR A 88 -0.84 5.62 29.99
CA THR A 88 -0.95 6.93 30.68
C THR A 88 -2.23 7.65 30.29
N ASN A 89 -2.58 7.66 28.99
CA ASN A 89 -3.81 8.29 28.52
C ASN A 89 -5.06 7.55 28.98
N ALA A 90 -5.03 6.21 29.04
CA ALA A 90 -6.17 5.41 29.50
C ALA A 90 -6.60 5.78 30.93
N LYS A 91 -5.65 6.10 31.82
CA LYS A 91 -5.97 6.55 33.19
C LYS A 91 -6.78 7.84 33.25
N LYS A 92 -6.54 8.77 32.32
CA LYS A 92 -7.26 10.06 32.25
C LYS A 92 -8.67 9.92 31.66
N LEU A 93 -8.90 8.86 30.88
CA LEU A 93 -10.09 8.71 30.04
C LEU A 93 -11.03 7.60 30.52
N ARG A 94 -10.65 6.82 31.53
CA ARG A 94 -11.48 5.75 32.11
C ARG A 94 -12.00 6.16 33.47
N TYR A 95 -13.25 5.82 33.77
CA TYR A 95 -13.84 6.00 35.09
C TYR A 95 -13.55 4.82 36.04
N TRP A 96 -12.95 3.74 35.53
CA TRP A 96 -12.58 2.54 36.30
C TRP A 96 -11.10 2.20 36.12
N GLU A 97 -10.49 1.62 37.15
CA GLU A 97 -9.12 1.09 37.07
C GLU A 97 -9.10 -0.27 36.37
N ALA A 98 -8.08 -0.50 35.54
CA ALA A 98 -7.92 -1.69 34.70
C ALA A 98 -6.64 -2.45 35.04
#